data_AF-A0A2M7P8J0-F1
#
_entry.id   AF-A0A2M7P8J0-F1
#
_cell.length_a   1.000
_cell.length_b   1.000
_cell.length_c   1.000
_cell.angle_alpha   90.00
_cell.angle_beta   90.00
_cell.angle_gamma   90.00
#
_symmetry.space_group_name_H-M   'P 1'
#
loop_
_entity.id
_entity.type
_entity.pdbx_description
1 polymer ?
#
loop_
_entity_poly.entity_id
_entity_poly.type
_entity_poly.pdbx_seq_one_letter_code
_entity_poly.pdbx_strand_id
1 'polypeptide(L)'
;MQIGTASYGNEPHNLVYEEGSGLVWLDYTSGANDWYGQMEWAAKLEGFLTYSLNPGVEINWAGGWRLPSAGPSPQTGYNQTSSEMGQLYYASLGKIADGPLGDTSPFTDIQGSASYWSSTLDPQDERNAFVFYFRKGV
;
A
#
# COMPACT_ATOMS: atom_id res chain seq x y z
N MET A 1 11.06 0.64 -7.46
CA MET A 1 11.93 1.80 -7.77
C MET A 1 11.29 3.09 -7.30
N GLN A 2 12.01 4.01 -6.63
CA GLN A 2 11.48 5.34 -6.35
C GLN A 2 11.45 6.17 -7.64
N ILE A 3 10.30 6.73 -7.97
CA ILE A 3 10.06 7.47 -9.23
C ILE A 3 9.82 8.97 -9.01
N GLY A 4 9.77 9.40 -7.76
CA GLY A 4 9.57 10.79 -7.37
C GLY A 4 8.99 10.89 -5.98
N THR A 5 8.32 12.00 -5.73
CA THR A 5 7.56 12.24 -4.49
C THR A 5 6.17 12.79 -4.80
N ALA A 6 5.25 12.60 -3.86
CA ALA A 6 3.95 13.26 -3.83
C ALA A 6 3.81 14.00 -2.50
N SER A 7 3.37 15.26 -2.54
CA SER A 7 3.12 16.04 -1.33
C SER A 7 1.67 15.85 -0.87
N TYR A 8 1.47 15.42 0.37
CA TYR A 8 0.17 15.37 1.05
C TYR A 8 0.24 16.26 2.29
N GLY A 9 -0.58 17.32 2.37
CA GLY A 9 -0.57 18.22 3.53
C GLY A 9 0.77 18.94 3.78
N ASN A 10 1.53 19.23 2.72
CA ASN A 10 2.89 19.81 2.70
C ASN A 10 4.04 18.87 3.08
N GLU A 11 3.77 17.61 3.38
CA GLU A 11 4.82 16.61 3.63
C GLU A 11 5.06 15.78 2.36
N PRO A 12 6.32 15.66 1.88
CA PRO A 12 6.64 14.83 0.73
C PRO A 12 6.73 13.35 1.12
N HIS A 13 6.06 12.50 0.35
CA HIS A 13 6.09 11.04 0.48
C HIS A 13 6.66 10.41 -0.79
N ASN A 14 7.34 9.28 -0.68
CA ASN A 14 7.92 8.62 -1.84
C ASN A 14 6.82 8.10 -2.76
N LEU A 15 6.99 8.32 -4.07
CA LEU A 15 6.27 7.58 -5.10
C LEU A 15 7.14 6.42 -5.55
N VAL A 16 6.62 5.21 -5.44
CA VAL A 16 7.37 3.98 -5.71
C VAL A 16 6.68 3.18 -6.80
N TYR A 17 7.32 3.03 -7.94
CA TYR A 17 6.87 2.10 -8.97
C TYR A 17 7.30 0.68 -8.60
N GLU A 18 6.36 -0.25 -8.62
CA GLU A 18 6.55 -1.66 -8.35
C GLU A 18 6.32 -2.44 -9.66
N GLU A 19 7.41 -2.97 -10.24
CA GLU A 19 7.41 -3.52 -11.60
C GLU A 19 6.59 -4.82 -11.75
N GLY A 20 6.54 -5.64 -10.72
CA GLY A 20 5.84 -6.92 -10.69
C GLY A 20 4.33 -6.80 -10.81
N SER A 21 3.71 -5.80 -10.18
CA SER A 21 2.28 -5.48 -10.37
C SER A 21 2.02 -4.37 -11.39
N GLY A 22 3.04 -3.57 -11.73
CA GLY A 22 2.89 -2.37 -12.54
C GLY A 22 2.18 -1.23 -11.82
N LEU A 23 2.07 -1.28 -10.49
CA LEU A 23 1.43 -0.24 -9.68
C LEU A 23 2.43 0.83 -9.23
N VAL A 24 1.92 2.04 -9.00
CA VAL A 24 2.63 3.09 -8.28
C VAL A 24 2.06 3.19 -6.87
N TRP A 25 2.93 3.06 -5.88
CA TRP A 25 2.60 3.16 -4.47
C TRP A 25 2.93 4.55 -3.94
N LEU A 26 2.06 5.07 -3.08
CA LEU A 26 2.37 6.19 -2.20
C LEU A 26 2.90 5.62 -0.89
N ASP A 27 4.13 5.96 -0.53
CA ASP A 27 4.78 5.56 0.72
C ASP A 27 4.23 6.37 1.90
N TYR A 28 2.97 6.10 2.24
CA TYR A 28 2.20 6.81 3.26
C TYR A 28 1.14 5.91 3.89
N THR A 29 1.08 5.93 5.21
CA THR A 29 0.06 5.27 6.02
C THR A 29 -0.90 6.32 6.58
N SER A 30 -2.19 6.21 6.23
CA SER A 30 -3.23 7.03 6.84
C SER A 30 -3.43 6.67 8.31
N GLY A 31 -3.92 7.64 9.09
CA GLY A 31 -4.35 7.38 10.47
C GLY A 31 -5.47 6.35 10.53
N ALA A 32 -5.61 5.69 11.69
CA ALA A 32 -6.65 4.69 11.92
C ALA A 32 -8.06 5.27 11.70
N ASN A 33 -8.90 4.50 10.99
CA ASN A 33 -10.30 4.81 10.68
C ASN A 33 -11.03 3.51 10.32
N ASP A 34 -12.36 3.56 10.18
CA ASP A 34 -13.14 2.43 9.66
C ASP A 34 -12.99 2.27 8.14
N TRP A 35 -13.49 1.16 7.59
CA TRP A 35 -13.37 0.83 6.17
C TRP A 35 -13.87 1.96 5.25
N TYR A 36 -15.06 2.48 5.54
CA TYR A 36 -15.67 3.53 4.72
C TYR A 36 -14.84 4.80 4.73
N GLY A 37 -14.35 5.20 5.91
CA GLY A 37 -13.47 6.35 6.06
C GLY A 37 -12.15 6.18 5.30
N GLN A 38 -11.55 4.99 5.29
CA GLN A 38 -10.33 4.72 4.54
C GLN A 38 -10.56 4.76 3.02
N MET A 39 -11.67 4.19 2.54
CA MET A 39 -12.04 4.22 1.13
C MET A 39 -12.32 5.65 0.65
N GLU A 40 -13.03 6.45 1.45
CA GLU A 40 -13.27 7.86 1.14
C GLU A 40 -11.97 8.67 1.13
N TRP A 41 -11.08 8.43 2.08
CA TRP A 41 -9.78 9.09 2.12
C TRP A 41 -8.98 8.79 0.85
N ALA A 42 -8.84 7.51 0.50
CA ALA A 42 -8.07 7.09 -0.66
C ALA A 42 -8.62 7.68 -1.97
N ALA A 43 -9.95 7.67 -2.15
CA ALA A 43 -10.60 8.22 -3.33
C ALA A 43 -10.39 9.74 -3.49
N LYS A 44 -10.17 10.46 -2.40
CA LYS A 44 -9.95 11.91 -2.41
C LYS A 44 -8.51 12.28 -2.84
N LEU A 45 -7.53 11.39 -2.66
CA LEU A 45 -6.09 11.69 -2.84
C LEU A 45 -5.74 12.34 -4.18
N GLU A 46 -6.43 11.99 -5.26
CA GLU A 46 -6.17 12.58 -6.59
C GLU A 46 -6.30 14.11 -6.60
N GLY A 47 -7.19 14.67 -5.79
CA GLY A 47 -7.38 16.13 -5.66
C GLY A 47 -6.45 16.79 -4.62
N PHE A 48 -5.70 16.01 -3.83
CA PHE A 48 -4.86 16.53 -2.74
C PHE A 48 -3.36 16.33 -2.97
N LEU A 49 -2.96 15.46 -3.89
CA LEU A 49 -1.56 15.16 -4.15
C LEU A 49 -0.98 16.07 -5.23
N THR A 50 0.17 16.67 -4.92
CA THR A 50 1.02 17.34 -5.92
C THR A 50 2.27 16.49 -6.16
N TYR A 51 2.54 16.14 -7.41
CA TYR A 51 3.63 15.24 -7.77
C TYR A 51 4.89 15.98 -8.21
N SER A 52 6.05 15.44 -7.81
CA SER A 52 7.37 15.81 -8.30
C SER A 52 8.06 14.54 -8.80
N LEU A 53 7.92 14.24 -10.09
CA LEU A 53 8.53 13.07 -10.71
C LEU A 53 10.02 13.27 -10.97
N ASN A 54 10.79 12.20 -10.87
CA ASN A 54 12.22 12.22 -11.21
C ASN A 54 12.42 12.54 -12.71
N PRO A 55 13.53 13.20 -13.09
CA PRO A 55 13.80 13.51 -14.49
C PRO A 55 13.73 12.28 -15.40
N GLY A 56 12.99 12.38 -16.50
CA GLY A 56 12.81 11.30 -17.48
C GLY A 56 11.77 10.24 -17.09
N VAL A 57 11.12 10.35 -15.93
CA VAL A 57 9.97 9.51 -15.58
C VAL A 57 8.71 10.10 -16.20
N GLU A 58 8.04 9.29 -17.03
CA GLU A 58 6.69 9.56 -17.52
C GLU A 58 5.77 8.43 -17.03
N ILE A 59 4.70 8.81 -16.32
CA ILE A 59 3.68 7.86 -15.85
C ILE A 59 2.38 8.15 -16.58
N ASN A 60 1.83 7.13 -17.22
CA ASN A 60 0.45 7.17 -17.71
C ASN A 60 -0.48 6.58 -16.65
N TRP A 61 -1.19 7.44 -15.93
CA TRP A 61 -2.11 7.04 -14.88
C TRP A 61 -3.36 6.41 -15.50
N ALA A 62 -3.46 5.07 -15.47
CA ALA A 62 -4.62 4.34 -15.99
C ALA A 62 -5.81 4.29 -15.00
N GLY A 63 -5.71 4.96 -13.84
CA GLY A 63 -6.73 5.01 -12.79
C GLY A 63 -6.36 5.95 -11.64
N GLY A 64 -7.28 6.12 -10.69
CA GLY A 64 -7.09 6.94 -9.50
C GLY A 64 -6.49 6.18 -8.31
N TRP A 65 -6.22 6.92 -7.24
CA TRP A 65 -5.71 6.36 -5.99
C TRP A 65 -6.75 5.50 -5.27
N ARG A 66 -6.28 4.40 -4.69
CA ARG A 66 -7.09 3.44 -3.93
C ARG A 66 -6.24 2.71 -2.91
N LEU A 67 -6.90 2.12 -1.93
CA LEU A 67 -6.28 1.09 -1.09
C LEU A 67 -5.89 -0.14 -1.95
N PRO A 68 -4.88 -0.92 -1.51
CA PRO A 68 -4.49 -2.15 -2.21
C PRO A 68 -5.58 -3.22 -2.13
N SER A 69 -5.68 -4.07 -3.14
CA SER A 69 -6.63 -5.19 -3.19
C SER A 69 -6.14 -6.40 -2.39
N ALA A 70 -7.06 -7.08 -1.69
CA ALA A 70 -6.75 -8.36 -1.04
C ALA A 70 -6.67 -9.55 -2.01
N GLY A 71 -6.86 -9.32 -3.32
CA GLY A 71 -6.77 -10.34 -4.36
C GLY A 71 -8.06 -11.17 -4.52
N PRO A 72 -8.05 -12.18 -5.42
CA PRO A 72 -9.24 -12.96 -5.78
C PRO A 72 -9.71 -13.95 -4.71
N SER A 73 -8.89 -14.24 -3.70
CA SER A 73 -9.21 -15.14 -2.59
C SER A 73 -8.79 -14.50 -1.29
N PRO A 74 -9.53 -13.46 -0.84
CA PRO A 74 -9.08 -12.56 0.21
C PRO A 74 -9.01 -13.28 1.57
N GLN A 75 -7.93 -13.02 2.30
CA GLN A 75 -7.66 -13.55 3.63
C GLN A 75 -6.93 -12.49 4.45
N THR A 76 -7.19 -12.47 5.75
CA THR A 76 -6.44 -11.65 6.70
C THR A 76 -5.21 -12.42 7.14
N GLY A 77 -4.04 -11.79 7.11
CA GLY A 77 -2.81 -12.42 7.56
C GLY A 77 -1.58 -12.01 6.77
N TYR A 78 -0.42 -12.47 7.25
CA TYR A 78 0.84 -12.32 6.52
C TYR A 78 0.92 -13.29 5.34
N ASN A 79 0.25 -14.45 5.39
CA ASN A 79 0.35 -15.52 4.39
C ASN A 79 -0.44 -15.23 3.10
N GLN A 80 -1.05 -14.05 2.97
CA GLN A 80 -1.83 -13.68 1.80
C GLN A 80 -0.95 -13.20 0.64
N THR A 81 -0.32 -14.15 -0.05
CA THR A 81 0.59 -13.87 -1.17
C THR A 81 -0.11 -13.39 -2.44
N SER A 82 -1.43 -13.60 -2.56
CA SER A 82 -2.21 -13.21 -3.75
C SER A 82 -2.77 -11.79 -3.71
N SER A 83 -2.63 -11.09 -2.57
CA SER A 83 -2.96 -9.67 -2.46
C SER A 83 -1.87 -8.79 -3.06
N GLU A 84 -2.21 -7.54 -3.41
CA GLU A 84 -1.22 -6.58 -3.92
C GLU A 84 -0.14 -6.27 -2.87
N MET A 85 -0.52 -6.20 -1.59
CA MET A 85 0.43 -6.08 -0.47
C MET A 85 1.32 -7.31 -0.32
N GLY A 86 0.76 -8.50 -0.52
CA GLY A 86 1.51 -9.76 -0.54
C GLY A 86 2.51 -9.83 -1.70
N GLN A 87 2.11 -9.43 -2.90
CA GLN A 87 3.00 -9.35 -4.05
C GLN A 87 4.13 -8.33 -3.83
N LEU A 88 3.79 -7.15 -3.28
CA LEU A 88 4.79 -6.17 -2.86
C LEU A 88 5.79 -6.79 -1.86
N TYR A 89 5.30 -7.40 -0.79
CA TYR A 89 6.13 -7.94 0.28
C TYR A 89 7.00 -9.13 -0.16
N TYR A 90 6.38 -10.17 -0.73
CA TYR A 90 7.05 -11.43 -1.03
C TYR A 90 7.84 -11.38 -2.32
N ALA A 91 7.24 -10.88 -3.40
CA ALA A 91 7.87 -10.90 -4.72
C ALA A 91 8.80 -9.70 -4.91
N SER A 92 8.33 -8.51 -4.57
CA SER A 92 9.03 -7.26 -4.92
C SER A 92 10.13 -6.91 -3.93
N LEU A 93 9.83 -7.05 -2.63
CA LEU A 93 10.78 -6.81 -1.54
C LEU A 93 11.56 -8.08 -1.16
N GLY A 94 11.27 -9.23 -1.80
CA GLY A 94 11.97 -10.49 -1.58
C GLY A 94 11.86 -11.03 -0.16
N LYS A 95 10.80 -10.66 0.57
CA LYS A 95 10.63 -11.04 1.97
C LYS A 95 10.11 -12.46 2.09
N ILE A 96 10.30 -13.05 3.26
CA ILE A 96 9.81 -14.37 3.60
C ILE A 96 8.86 -14.29 4.78
N ALA A 97 7.94 -15.24 4.85
CA ALA A 97 6.96 -15.31 5.91
C ALA A 97 7.67 -15.52 7.25
N ASP A 98 7.23 -14.82 8.30
CA ASP A 98 7.83 -14.87 9.64
C ASP A 98 9.33 -14.47 9.70
N GLY A 99 9.84 -13.84 8.63
CA GLY A 99 11.20 -13.31 8.56
C GLY A 99 11.33 -11.91 9.19
N PRO A 100 12.56 -11.41 9.37
CA PRO A 100 12.79 -10.02 9.71
C PRO A 100 12.31 -9.10 8.57
N LEU A 101 11.69 -7.97 8.90
CA LEU A 101 11.28 -6.97 7.91
C LEU A 101 12.50 -6.45 7.11
N GLY A 102 13.63 -6.21 7.79
CA GLY A 102 14.89 -5.81 7.16
C GLY A 102 14.76 -4.53 6.34
N ASP A 103 15.48 -4.45 5.23
CA ASP A 103 15.47 -3.30 4.32
C ASP A 103 14.22 -3.30 3.42
N THR A 104 13.37 -2.28 3.55
CA THR A 104 12.17 -2.09 2.71
C THR A 104 12.36 -1.02 1.64
N SER A 105 13.58 -0.54 1.43
CA SER A 105 13.89 0.48 0.43
C SER A 105 13.28 0.12 -0.93
N PRO A 106 12.63 1.08 -1.61
CA PRO A 106 12.59 2.52 -1.30
C PRO A 106 11.48 2.96 -0.33
N PHE A 107 10.73 2.04 0.27
CA PHE A 107 9.70 2.38 1.24
C PHE A 107 10.30 2.71 2.60
N THR A 108 9.80 3.80 3.18
CA THR A 108 10.24 4.37 4.45
C THR A 108 9.14 4.35 5.51
N ASP A 109 7.89 4.14 5.12
CA ASP A 109 6.73 4.12 6.03
C ASP A 109 6.12 2.71 6.23
N ILE A 110 6.82 1.65 5.80
CA ILE A 110 6.43 0.28 6.13
C ILE A 110 6.79 -0.02 7.58
N GLN A 111 5.78 -0.35 8.38
CA GLN A 111 5.88 -0.65 9.80
C GLN A 111 5.58 -2.13 10.05
N GLY A 112 6.55 -2.86 10.59
CA GLY A 112 6.42 -4.31 10.78
C GLY A 112 5.31 -4.72 11.76
N SER A 113 4.97 -3.89 12.74
CA SER A 113 3.91 -4.16 13.72
C SER A 113 2.52 -3.69 13.30
N ALA A 114 2.39 -3.05 12.14
CA ALA A 114 1.12 -2.50 11.69
C ALA A 114 0.32 -3.49 10.84
N SER A 115 -0.98 -3.27 10.84
CA SER A 115 -1.96 -3.95 9.99
C SER A 115 -2.36 -3.01 8.87
N TYR A 116 -2.20 -3.45 7.62
CA TYR A 116 -2.49 -2.61 6.46
C TYR A 116 -3.82 -3.03 5.84
N TRP A 117 -4.73 -2.06 5.75
CA TRP A 117 -6.05 -2.26 5.20
C TRP A 117 -6.02 -2.44 3.69
N SER A 118 -6.81 -3.39 3.21
CA SER A 118 -7.13 -3.50 1.80
C SER A 118 -8.41 -2.74 1.45
N SER A 119 -8.63 -2.54 0.15
CA SER A 119 -9.93 -2.09 -0.38
C SER A 119 -11.03 -3.16 -0.29
N THR A 120 -10.69 -4.37 0.17
CA THR A 120 -11.60 -5.51 0.18
C THR A 120 -12.26 -5.63 1.56
N LEU A 121 -13.57 -5.38 1.61
CA LEU A 121 -14.38 -5.47 2.81
C LEU A 121 -14.32 -6.88 3.45
N ASP A 122 -14.29 -6.94 4.77
CA ASP A 122 -14.51 -8.19 5.52
C ASP A 122 -16.01 -8.53 5.52
N PRO A 123 -16.44 -9.68 4.98
CA PRO A 123 -17.86 -10.04 4.96
C PRO A 123 -18.45 -10.29 6.36
N GLN A 124 -17.63 -10.44 7.41
CA GLN A 124 -18.09 -10.65 8.77
C GLN A 124 -18.36 -9.35 9.52
N ASP A 125 -17.78 -8.23 9.08
CA ASP A 125 -17.95 -6.91 9.68
C ASP A 125 -17.78 -5.82 8.62
N GLU A 126 -18.90 -5.16 8.29
CA GLU A 126 -19.00 -4.13 7.26
C GLU A 126 -18.15 -2.87 7.53
N ARG A 127 -17.59 -2.74 8.74
CA ARG A 127 -16.67 -1.65 9.08
C ARG A 127 -15.20 -2.06 8.98
N ASN A 128 -14.92 -3.33 8.70
CA ASN A 128 -13.60 -3.92 8.60
C ASN A 128 -13.21 -4.30 7.18
N ALA A 129 -11.92 -4.56 6.97
CA ALA A 129 -11.37 -5.07 5.73
C ALA A 129 -10.51 -6.29 6.00
N PHE A 130 -10.24 -7.03 4.92
CA PHE A 130 -9.07 -7.90 4.92
C PHE A 130 -7.81 -7.07 5.11
N VAL A 131 -6.96 -7.49 6.04
CA VAL A 131 -5.72 -6.79 6.38
C VAL A 131 -4.50 -7.65 6.11
N PHE A 132 -3.43 -7.01 5.67
CA PHE A 132 -2.12 -7.63 5.50
C PHE A 132 -1.19 -7.29 6.68
N TYR A 133 -0.44 -8.27 7.16
CA TYR A 133 0.54 -8.09 8.22
C TYR A 133 1.97 -8.26 7.68
N PHE A 134 2.81 -7.23 7.80
CA PHE A 134 4.22 -7.29 7.37
C PHE A 134 5.11 -8.12 8.31
N ARG A 135 4.67 -8.32 9.55
CA ARG A 135 5.27 -9.25 10.51
C ARG A 135 4.13 -9.97 11.22
N LYS A 136 4.39 -11.11 11.89
CA LYS A 136 3.42 -11.69 12.83
C LYS A 136 2.87 -10.57 13.72
N GLY A 137 1.59 -10.29 13.58
CA GLY A 137 0.84 -9.56 14.59
C GLY A 137 0.99 -10.31 15.90
N VAL A 138 1.29 -9.57 16.97
CA VAL A 138 0.76 -9.94 18.29
C VAL A 138 -0.68 -9.47 18.36
#